data_AF-A0A537X511-F1
#
_entry.id   AF-A0A537X511-F1
#
_cell.length_a   1.000
_cell.length_b   1.000
_cell.length_c   1.000
_cell.angle_alpha   90.00
_cell.angle_beta   90.00
_cell.angle_gamma   90.00
#
_symmetry.space_group_name_H-M   'P 1'
#
loop_
_entity.id
_entity.type
_entity.pdbx_description
1 polymer ?
#
loop_
_entity_poly.entity_id
_entity_poly.type
_entity_poly.pdbx_seq_one_letter_code
_entity_poly.pdbx_strand_id
1 'polypeptide(L)' 'MTSENPTIITSRLPSPLATVEQEIARACEQAHRDRASVELIAVSKTFGAEAITPIIEAGQRVFGENRVQEAK' A
#
# COMPACT_ATOMS: atom_id res chain seq x y z
N MET A 1 29.53 -21.70 18.16
CA MET A 1 28.32 -21.09 18.74
C MET A 1 27.71 -20.22 17.66
N THR A 2 26.50 -20.59 17.26
CA THR A 2 25.79 -20.21 16.04
C THR A 2 25.48 -18.72 15.98
N SER A 3 25.98 -18.03 14.95
CA SER A 3 25.48 -16.70 14.58
C SER A 3 24.32 -16.90 13.61
N GLU A 4 23.13 -17.13 14.16
CA GLU A 4 21.89 -17.07 13.39
C GLU A 4 21.62 -15.59 13.12
N ASN A 5 21.63 -15.19 11.84
CA ASN A 5 21.36 -13.82 11.39
C ASN A 5 19.87 -13.69 11.06
N PRO A 6 19.02 -13.11 11.95
CA PRO A 6 17.58 -13.04 11.73
C PRO A 6 17.16 -12.00 10.67
N THR A 7 18.09 -11.23 10.11
CA THR A 7 17.78 -10.03 9.33
C THR A 7 17.33 -10.31 7.88
N ILE A 8 17.56 -11.52 7.35
CA ILE A 8 17.32 -11.81 5.92
C ILE A 8 15.86 -12.19 5.60
N ILE A 9 15.04 -12.55 6.59
CA ILE A 9 13.69 -13.07 6.33
C ILE A 9 12.67 -11.95 6.05
N THR A 10 12.82 -10.78 6.67
CA THR A 10 11.84 -9.67 6.55
C THR A 10 11.88 -8.98 5.18
N SER A 11 13.01 -9.02 4.47
CA SER A 11 13.17 -8.36 3.16
C SER A 11 12.34 -8.99 2.03
N ARG A 12 11.77 -10.19 2.22
CA ARG A 12 11.11 -10.96 1.15
C ARG A 12 9.58 -11.01 1.26
N LEU A 13 8.99 -10.43 2.29
CA LEU A 13 7.54 -10.35 2.39
C LEU A 13 7.04 -9.16 1.57
N PRO A 14 6.01 -9.34 0.71
CA PRO A 14 5.43 -8.22 -0.02
C PRO A 14 4.88 -7.21 0.99
N SER A 15 5.14 -5.93 0.72
CA SER A 15 4.54 -4.85 1.51
C SER A 15 3.01 -4.92 1.39
N PRO A 16 2.25 -4.39 2.37
CA PRO A 16 0.80 -4.33 2.26
C PRO A 16 0.31 -3.69 0.95
N LEU A 17 1.03 -2.67 0.46
CA LEU A 17 0.74 -2.03 -0.82
C LEU A 17 0.93 -2.99 -1.99
N ALA A 18 2.03 -3.75 -2.03
CA ALA A 18 2.30 -4.71 -3.10
C ALA A 18 1.23 -5.82 -3.17
N THR A 19 0.75 -6.30 -2.02
CA THR A 19 -0.34 -7.28 -1.96
C THR A 19 -1.64 -6.71 -2.54
N VAL A 20 -2.00 -5.47 -2.17
CA VAL A 20 -3.20 -4.82 -2.71
C VAL A 20 -3.08 -4.58 -4.21
N GLU A 21 -1.91 -4.16 -4.70
CA GLU A 21 -1.65 -3.97 -6.14
C GLU A 21 -1.85 -5.26 -6.95
N GLN A 22 -1.39 -6.40 -6.42
CA GLN A 22 -1.61 -7.71 -7.05
C GLN A 22 -3.10 -8.06 -7.14
N GLU A 23 -3.87 -7.82 -6.08
CA GLU A 23 -5.31 -8.08 -6.09
C GLU A 23 -6.06 -7.16 -7.08
N ILE A 24 -5.67 -5.89 -7.18
CA ILE A 24 -6.26 -4.97 -8.17
C ILE A 24 -5.94 -5.43 -9.58
N ALA A 25 -4.69 -5.82 -9.86
CA ALA A 25 -4.30 -6.33 -11.18
C ALA A 25 -5.14 -7.57 -11.56
N ARG A 26 -5.25 -8.54 -10.64
CA ARG A 26 -6.07 -9.74 -10.83
C ARG A 26 -7.55 -9.40 -11.10
N ALA A 27 -8.11 -8.46 -10.36
CA ALA A 27 -9.50 -8.02 -10.57
C ALA A 27 -9.68 -7.31 -11.92
N CYS A 28 -8.71 -6.51 -12.36
CA CYS A 28 -8.74 -5.85 -13.66
C CYS A 28 -8.69 -6.87 -14.82
N GLU A 29 -7.82 -7.88 -14.72
CA GLU A 29 -7.74 -8.97 -15.71
C GLU A 29 -9.08 -9.72 -15.82
N GLN A 30 -9.68 -10.08 -14.69
CA GLN A 30 -10.98 -10.76 -14.63
C GLN A 30 -12.12 -9.92 -15.22
N ALA A 31 -12.04 -8.60 -15.07
CA ALA A 31 -13.02 -7.66 -15.61
C ALA A 31 -12.71 -7.20 -17.04
N HIS A 32 -11.64 -7.70 -17.67
CA HIS A 32 -11.14 -7.25 -18.98
C HIS A 32 -10.92 -5.73 -19.05
N ARG A 33 -10.36 -5.17 -17.97
CA ARG A 33 -10.02 -3.76 -17.84
C ARG A 33 -8.51 -3.57 -17.75
N ASP A 34 -8.02 -2.45 -18.26
CA ASP A 34 -6.66 -2.01 -18.01
C ASP A 34 -6.49 -1.62 -16.54
N ARG A 35 -5.42 -2.09 -15.90
CA ARG A 35 -5.04 -1.68 -14.53
C ARG A 35 -4.89 -0.16 -14.42
N ALA A 36 -4.41 0.51 -15.47
CA ALA A 36 -4.27 1.97 -15.49
C ALA A 36 -5.63 2.71 -15.43
N SER A 37 -6.75 2.02 -15.71
CA SER A 37 -8.10 2.59 -15.61
C SER A 37 -8.68 2.60 -14.19
N VAL A 38 -7.93 2.14 -13.18
CA VAL A 38 -8.35 2.03 -11.78
C VAL A 38 -7.38 2.79 -10.88
N GLU A 39 -7.89 3.66 -10.01
CA GLU A 39 -7.08 4.37 -9.02
C GLU A 39 -7.22 3.74 -7.64
N LEU A 40 -6.08 3.44 -7.00
CA LEU A 40 -6.04 2.99 -5.62
C LEU A 40 -6.04 4.20 -4.68
N ILE A 41 -7.11 4.37 -3.92
CA ILE A 41 -7.22 5.38 -2.86
C ILE A 41 -6.97 4.70 -1.51
N ALA A 42 -5.85 5.02 -0.87
CA ALA A 42 -5.51 4.48 0.44
C ALA A 42 -6.25 5.25 1.55
N VAL A 43 -7.06 4.55 2.35
CA VAL A 43 -7.84 5.21 3.42
C VAL A 43 -6.98 5.37 4.68
N SER A 44 -6.61 6.60 5.02
CA SER A 44 -5.74 6.91 6.18
C SER A 44 -6.51 7.31 7.44
N LYS A 45 -7.84 7.47 7.37
CA LYS A 45 -8.67 7.79 8.55
C LYS A 45 -8.41 6.71 9.61
N THR A 46 -8.02 7.12 10.82
CA THR A 46 -7.61 6.27 11.96
C THR A 46 -6.16 5.79 12.01
N PHE A 47 -5.33 6.03 10.99
CA PHE A 47 -3.92 5.64 11.01
C PHE A 47 -3.03 6.84 11.34
N GLY A 48 -2.10 6.67 12.28
CA GLY A 48 -1.08 7.68 12.59
C GLY A 48 0.04 7.69 11.54
N ALA A 49 0.89 8.72 11.60
CA ALA A 49 2.00 8.89 10.65
C ALA A 49 2.89 7.65 10.54
N GLU A 50 3.19 6.97 11.65
CA GLU A 50 4.01 5.75 11.66
C GLU A 50 3.47 4.62 10.78
N ALA A 51 2.15 4.50 10.65
CA ALA A 51 1.51 3.51 9.79
C ALA A 51 1.46 3.96 8.32
N ILE A 52 1.48 5.28 8.07
CA ILE A 52 1.37 5.87 6.73
C ILE A 52 2.74 6.00 6.06
N THR A 53 3.80 6.32 6.81
CA THR A 53 5.15 6.56 6.28
C THR A 53 5.65 5.41 5.38
N PRO A 54 5.58 4.12 5.79
CA PRO A 54 6.03 3.02 4.94
C PRO A 54 5.24 2.90 3.62
N ILE A 55 3.96 3.32 3.63
CA ILE A 55 3.09 3.28 2.45
C ILE A 55 3.43 4.43 1.48
N ILE A 56 3.77 5.61 2.02
CA ILE A 56 4.33 6.72 1.23
C ILE A 56 5.68 6.33 0.64
N GLU A 57 6.57 5.72 1.42
CA GLU A 57 7.88 5.25 0.94
C GLU A 57 7.74 4.18 -0.15
N ALA A 58 6.73 3.32 -0.04
CA ALA A 58 6.38 2.33 -1.06
C ALA A 58 5.78 2.95 -2.34
N GLY A 59 5.57 4.27 -2.38
CA GLY A 59 5.16 5.00 -3.59
C GLY A 59 3.70 5.41 -3.65
N GLN A 60 2.87 5.06 -2.64
CA GLN A 60 1.48 5.50 -2.61
C GLN A 60 1.41 7.02 -2.44
N ARG A 61 0.55 7.67 -3.22
CA ARG A 61 0.37 9.14 -3.19
C ARG A 61 -1.08 9.58 -3.00
N VAL A 62 -2.04 8.71 -3.33
CA VAL A 62 -3.46 9.03 -3.27
C VAL A 62 -4.05 8.49 -1.97
N PHE A 63 -4.50 9.38 -1.11
CA PHE A 63 -5.08 9.03 0.19
C PHE A 63 -6.48 9.63 0.34
N GLY A 64 -7.38 8.87 0.95
CA GLY A 64 -8.75 9.28 1.27
C GLY A 64 -8.94 9.45 2.78
N GLU A 65 -9.38 10.63 3.19
CA GLU A 65 -9.76 10.91 4.59
C GLU A 65 -11.25 11.27 4.67
N ASN A 66 -11.91 10.80 5.73
CA ASN A 66 -13.32 11.13 5.99
C ASN A 66 -13.52 12.53 6.60
N ARG A 67 -12.55 13.44 6.48
CA ARG A 67 -12.68 14.83 6.92
C ARG A 67 -12.64 15.72 5.70
N VAL A 68 -13.56 16.68 5.62
CA VAL A 68 -13.43 17.81 4.71
C VAL A 68 -12.05 18.41 4.99
N GLN A 69 -11.10 18.29 4.05
CA GLN A 69 -9.93 19.15 4.10
C GLN A 69 -10.47 20.56 3.96
N GLU A 70 -10.51 21.30 5.06
CA GLU A 70 -10.61 22.75 5.01
C GLU A 70 -9.36 23.21 4.24
N ALA A 71 -9.50 23.35 2.93
CA ALA A 71 -8.51 24.01 2.10
C ALA A 71 -8.41 25.45 2.63
N LYS A 72 -7.30 25.76 3.28
CA LYS A 72 -6.88 27.13 3.54
C LYS A 72 -6.08 27.64 2.34
#